data_AF-A0A399NVP2-F1
#
_entry.id   AF-A0A399NVP2-F1
#
_cell.length_a   1.000
_cell.length_b   1.000
_cell.length_c   1.000
_cell.angle_alpha   90.00
_cell.angle_beta   90.00
_cell.angle_gamma   90.00
#
_symmetry.space_group_name_H-M   'P 1'
#
loop_
_entity.id
_entity.type
_entity.pdbx_description
1 polymer ?
#
loop_
_entity_poly.entity_id
_entity_poly.type
_entity_poly.pdbx_seq_one_letter_code
_entity_poly.pdbx_strand_id
1 'polypeptide(L)'
;MSGATTPRRGRRAVATSAAGLVVERTGPLMLVQDAGRPGHGGIGVSPSGALDPRALADANLLVGNDPGTVGLEIVLGGAVLRATAAVWVAVTGAVGPLVRTAG
;
A
#
# COMPACT_ATOMS: atom_id res chain seq x y z
N MET A 1 -34.02 33.78 14.27
CA MET A 1 -33.37 33.34 13.02
C MET A 1 -32.61 32.06 13.32
N SER A 2 -33.13 30.92 12.87
CA SER A 2 -32.64 29.57 13.20
C SER A 2 -31.45 29.20 12.32
N GLY A 3 -30.30 28.90 12.94
CA GLY A 3 -29.09 28.46 12.25
C GLY A 3 -29.18 26.97 11.90
N ALA A 4 -29.37 26.66 10.61
CA ALA A 4 -29.34 25.30 10.12
C ALA A 4 -27.91 24.75 10.22
N THR A 5 -27.67 23.87 11.19
CA THR A 5 -26.44 23.07 11.27
C THR A 5 -26.45 22.07 10.13
N THR A 6 -25.59 22.29 9.13
CA THR A 6 -25.40 21.34 8.03
C THR A 6 -24.79 20.05 8.60
N PRO A 7 -25.41 18.87 8.40
CA PRO A 7 -24.83 17.63 8.90
C PRO A 7 -23.52 17.38 8.15
N ARG A 8 -22.41 17.33 8.90
CA ARG A 8 -21.11 16.90 8.35
C ARG A 8 -21.30 15.49 7.78
N ARG A 9 -21.06 15.35 6.48
CA ARG A 9 -21.14 14.09 5.73
C ARG A 9 -20.39 13.01 6.52
N GLY A 10 -21.15 12.13 7.19
CA GLY A 10 -20.57 11.06 7.98
C GLY A 10 -19.58 10.29 7.12
N ARG A 11 -18.37 10.02 7.65
CA ARG A 11 -17.44 9.08 7.04
C ARG A 11 -18.22 7.80 6.80
N ARG A 12 -18.55 7.52 5.55
CA ARG A 12 -19.22 6.29 5.16
C ARG A 12 -18.27 5.18 5.55
N ALA A 13 -18.61 4.45 6.61
CA ALA A 13 -17.88 3.25 6.97
C ALA A 13 -17.93 2.35 5.74
N VAL A 14 -16.79 2.19 5.07
CA VAL A 14 -16.63 1.11 4.11
C VAL A 14 -16.86 -0.14 4.94
N ALA A 15 -17.88 -0.92 4.61
CA ALA A 15 -18.11 -2.19 5.26
C ALA A 15 -16.82 -3.00 5.09
N THR A 16 -16.08 -3.21 6.18
CA THR A 16 -14.86 -4.03 6.17
C THR A 16 -15.31 -5.48 6.06
N SER A 17 -15.66 -5.94 4.87
CA SER A 17 -15.60 -7.36 4.60
C SER A 17 -14.20 -7.70 4.11
N ALA A 18 -13.61 -8.73 4.71
CA ALA A 18 -12.38 -9.42 4.31
C ALA A 18 -11.07 -8.98 4.99
N ALA A 19 -10.20 -9.98 5.11
CA ALA A 19 -8.84 -9.90 5.61
C ALA A 19 -8.07 -8.72 5.00
N GLY A 20 -7.31 -7.99 5.82
CA GLY A 20 -6.54 -6.85 5.36
C GLY A 20 -5.41 -6.49 6.32
N LEU A 21 -4.66 -5.45 5.97
CA LEU A 21 -3.54 -4.92 6.77
C LEU A 21 -3.91 -3.55 7.32
N VAL A 22 -3.84 -3.39 8.64
CA VAL A 22 -3.91 -2.09 9.30
C VAL A 22 -2.51 -1.50 9.35
N VAL A 23 -2.36 -0.27 8.87
CA VAL A 23 -1.12 0.49 8.97
C VAL A 23 -1.04 1.11 10.36
N GLU A 24 -0.12 0.61 11.18
CA GLU A 24 0.16 1.17 12.51
C GLU A 24 1.30 2.20 12.45
N ARG A 25 2.24 2.00 11.54
CA ARG A 25 3.31 2.96 11.24
C ARG A 25 3.76 2.81 9.80
N THR A 26 3.99 3.93 9.12
CA THR A 26 4.42 3.96 7.71
C THR A 26 5.94 3.83 7.52
N GLY A 27 6.73 4.16 8.55
CA GLY A 27 8.15 4.49 8.35
C GLY A 27 8.31 5.88 7.73
N PRO A 28 9.47 6.21 7.14
CA PRO A 28 9.71 7.50 6.50
C PRO A 28 8.78 7.78 5.31
N LEU A 29 8.51 6.78 4.48
CA LEU A 29 7.59 6.88 3.36
C LEU A 29 7.06 5.49 2.97
N MET A 30 5.73 5.40 2.83
CA MET A 30 5.03 4.23 2.32
C MET A 30 4.09 4.66 1.21
N LEU A 31 4.18 4.00 0.06
CA LEU A 31 3.40 4.30 -1.14
C LEU A 31 2.68 3.04 -1.61
N VAL A 32 1.54 3.25 -2.26
CA VAL A 32 0.90 2.22 -3.08
C VAL A 32 1.44 2.40 -4.49
N GLN A 33 2.01 1.36 -5.07
CA GLN A 33 2.67 1.42 -6.38
C GLN A 33 2.15 0.34 -7.32
N ASP A 34 2.02 0.69 -8.58
CA ASP A 34 1.68 -0.18 -9.70
C ASP A 34 2.75 -0.06 -10.80
N ALA A 35 2.42 -0.43 -12.03
CA ALA A 35 3.29 -0.28 -13.20
C ALA A 35 3.53 1.19 -13.63
N GLY A 36 2.85 2.15 -13.01
CA GLY A 36 2.94 3.56 -13.35
C GLY A 36 2.12 3.96 -14.58
N ARG A 37 2.49 5.10 -15.14
CA ARG A 37 1.79 5.86 -16.21
C ARG A 37 2.79 6.51 -17.17
N PRO A 38 3.66 5.73 -17.83
CA PRO A 38 4.65 6.27 -18.78
C PRO A 38 3.99 7.02 -19.94
N GLY A 39 4.77 7.83 -20.66
CA GLY A 39 4.32 8.53 -21.87
C GLY A 39 3.69 9.92 -21.66
N HIS A 40 3.42 10.33 -20.41
CA HIS A 40 2.80 11.62 -20.11
C HIS A 40 3.81 12.75 -19.78
N GLY A 41 5.10 12.53 -20.07
CA GLY A 41 6.16 13.51 -19.79
C GLY A 41 6.00 14.83 -20.54
N GLY A 42 5.41 14.82 -21.74
CA GLY A 42 5.15 16.03 -22.53
C GLY A 42 4.16 17.01 -21.89
N ILE A 43 3.38 16.57 -20.90
CA ILE A 43 2.46 17.40 -20.11
C ILE A 43 2.92 17.54 -18.64
N GLY A 44 4.19 17.20 -18.34
CA GLY A 44 4.77 17.34 -17.00
C GLY A 44 4.32 16.28 -15.97
N VAL A 45 3.69 15.19 -16.40
CA VAL A 45 3.27 14.11 -15.49
C VAL A 45 4.38 13.07 -15.39
N SER A 46 4.84 12.83 -14.16
CA SER A 46 5.82 11.79 -13.86
C SER A 46 5.28 10.38 -14.19
N PRO A 47 6.13 9.46 -14.69
CA PRO A 47 5.74 8.08 -14.94
C PRO A 47 5.27 7.34 -13.67
N SER A 48 5.71 7.73 -12.47
CA SER A 48 5.36 7.02 -11.22
C SER A 48 5.70 5.52 -11.29
N GLY A 49 4.90 4.68 -10.62
CA GLY A 49 5.14 3.24 -10.50
C GLY A 49 6.16 2.89 -9.41
N ALA A 50 6.33 1.60 -9.18
CA ALA A 50 7.34 1.10 -8.25
C ALA A 50 8.75 1.55 -8.66
N LEU A 51 9.54 1.99 -7.68
CA LEU A 51 10.94 2.35 -7.85
C LEU A 51 11.78 1.15 -8.31
N ASP A 52 11.43 -0.05 -7.83
CA ASP A 52 11.96 -1.32 -8.31
C ASP A 52 10.81 -2.21 -8.83
N PRO A 53 10.53 -2.16 -10.14
CA PRO A 53 9.46 -2.97 -10.75
C PRO A 53 9.70 -4.48 -10.65
N ARG A 54 10.96 -4.93 -10.58
CA ARG A 54 11.27 -6.37 -10.44
C ARG A 54 10.93 -6.84 -9.03
N ALA A 55 11.30 -6.07 -8.01
CA ALA A 55 10.92 -6.39 -6.64
C ALA A 55 9.39 -6.46 -6.46
N LEU A 56 8.65 -5.52 -7.05
CA LEU A 56 7.18 -5.57 -7.04
C LEU A 56 6.65 -6.84 -7.72
N ALA A 57 7.15 -7.16 -8.91
CA ALA A 57 6.74 -8.37 -9.64
C ALA A 57 7.05 -9.65 -8.84
N ASP A 58 8.24 -9.76 -8.27
CA ASP A 58 8.65 -10.91 -7.46
C ASP A 58 7.77 -11.05 -6.21
N ALA A 59 7.46 -9.95 -5.51
CA ALA A 59 6.57 -9.98 -4.35
C ALA A 59 5.18 -10.51 -4.70
N ASN A 60 4.62 -10.06 -5.83
CA ASN A 60 3.33 -10.53 -6.32
C ASN A 60 3.36 -12.01 -6.69
N LEU A 61 4.36 -12.44 -7.45
CA LEU A 61 4.50 -13.84 -7.86
C LEU A 61 4.64 -14.78 -6.65
N LEU A 62 5.38 -14.37 -5.61
CA LEU A 62 5.57 -15.16 -4.38
C LEU A 62 4.26 -15.40 -3.60
N VAL A 63 3.26 -14.54 -3.73
CA VAL A 63 1.93 -14.72 -3.12
C VAL A 63 0.86 -15.18 -4.13
N GLY A 64 1.26 -15.51 -5.37
CA GLY A 64 0.39 -16.04 -6.42
C GLY A 64 -0.43 -15.00 -7.18
N ASN A 65 -0.09 -13.72 -7.07
CA ASN A 65 -0.72 -12.65 -7.85
C ASN A 65 -0.10 -12.54 -9.26
N ASP A 66 -0.80 -11.84 -10.16
CA ASP A 66 -0.20 -11.37 -11.41
C ASP A 66 0.96 -10.39 -11.11
N PRO A 67 2.11 -10.48 -11.79
CA PRO A 67 3.28 -9.64 -11.50
C PRO A 67 3.01 -8.13 -11.60
N GLY A 68 2.02 -7.68 -12.36
CA GLY A 68 1.63 -6.27 -12.49
C GLY A 68 0.65 -5.78 -11.41
N THR A 69 0.29 -6.63 -10.45
CA THR A 69 -0.61 -6.25 -9.36
C THR A 69 0.00 -5.14 -8.50
N VAL A 70 -0.83 -4.22 -8.02
CA VAL A 70 -0.41 -3.15 -7.12
C VAL A 70 0.14 -3.70 -5.79
N GLY A 71 1.22 -3.09 -5.29
CA GLY A 71 1.85 -3.45 -4.02
C GLY A 71 2.17 -2.23 -3.15
N LEU A 72 2.68 -2.51 -1.95
CA LEU A 72 3.18 -1.48 -1.04
C LEU A 72 4.69 -1.32 -1.22
N GLU A 73 5.12 -0.08 -1.46
CA GLU A 73 6.53 0.31 -1.47
C GLU A 73 6.88 1.00 -0.16
N ILE A 74 7.86 0.45 0.56
CA ILE A 74 8.32 0.97 1.85
C ILE A 74 9.75 1.49 1.68
N VAL A 75 9.90 2.81 1.76
CA VAL A 75 11.18 3.47 1.57
C VAL A 75 11.85 3.69 2.92
N LEU A 76 13.11 3.23 3.04
CA LEU A 76 13.91 3.29 4.26
C LEU A 76 13.35 2.51 5.47
N GLY A 77 12.45 1.54 5.23
CA GLY A 77 11.97 0.61 6.25
C GLY A 77 11.12 1.23 7.36
N GLY A 78 11.02 0.54 8.50
CA GLY A 78 10.35 1.06 9.70
C GLY A 78 8.82 0.97 9.73
N ALA A 79 8.20 0.43 8.68
CA ALA A 79 6.77 0.16 8.61
C ALA A 79 6.33 -0.91 9.64
N VAL A 80 5.12 -0.75 10.18
CA VAL A 80 4.44 -1.77 11.00
C VAL A 80 3.02 -1.93 10.49
N LEU A 81 2.72 -3.16 10.11
CA LEU A 81 1.43 -3.57 9.57
C LEU A 81 0.87 -4.69 10.45
N ARG A 82 -0.39 -4.58 10.81
CA ARG A 82 -1.11 -5.63 11.55
C ARG A 82 -2.18 -6.25 10.68
N ALA A 83 -2.11 -7.55 10.49
CA ALA A 83 -3.16 -8.29 9.78
C ALA A 83 -4.46 -8.35 10.62
N THR A 84 -5.61 -8.18 9.98
CA THR A 84 -6.93 -8.32 10.61
C THR A 84 -7.50 -9.74 10.55
N ALA A 85 -6.86 -10.61 9.77
CA ALA A 85 -7.13 -12.04 9.65
C ALA A 85 -5.90 -12.74 9.05
N ALA A 86 -5.97 -14.05 8.81
CA ALA A 86 -4.89 -14.78 8.13
C ALA A 86 -4.68 -14.23 6.70
N VAL A 87 -3.43 -13.86 6.39
CA VAL A 87 -3.01 -13.34 5.08
C VAL A 87 -1.63 -13.89 4.72
N TRP A 88 -1.36 -14.01 3.42
CA TRP A 88 -0.02 -14.24 2.89
C TRP A 88 0.63 -12.90 2.56
N VAL A 89 1.90 -12.76 2.89
CA VAL A 89 2.69 -11.56 2.62
C VAL A 89 4.06 -12.00 2.13
N ALA A 90 4.53 -11.39 1.04
CA ALA A 90 5.93 -11.46 0.61
C ALA A 90 6.57 -10.08 0.73
N VAL A 91 7.85 -10.05 1.09
CA VAL A 91 8.66 -8.83 1.18
C VAL A 91 9.92 -9.06 0.38
N THR A 92 10.19 -8.17 -0.58
CA THR A 92 11.30 -8.26 -1.53
C THR A 92 12.00 -6.89 -1.64
N GLY A 93 13.01 -6.79 -2.50
CA GLY A 93 13.76 -5.55 -2.71
C GLY A 93 14.89 -5.39 -1.69
N ALA A 94 14.91 -4.27 -0.96
CA ALA A 94 16.00 -3.94 -0.06
C ALA A 94 16.20 -5.01 1.05
N VAL A 95 17.46 -5.38 1.28
CA VAL A 95 17.83 -6.32 2.36
C VAL A 95 17.76 -5.59 3.71
N GLY A 96 17.04 -6.18 4.66
CA GLY A 96 16.90 -5.63 5.99
C GLY A 96 16.14 -6.56 6.93
N PRO A 97 16.00 -6.19 8.22
CA PRO A 97 15.27 -6.99 9.17
C PRO A 97 13.77 -7.04 8.84
N LEU A 98 13.23 -8.26 8.78
CA LEU A 98 11.79 -8.50 8.75
C LEU A 98 11.41 -9.23 10.05
N VAL A 99 10.63 -8.55 10.90
CA VAL A 99 10.19 -9.09 12.19
C VAL A 99 8.71 -9.42 12.10
N ARG A 100 8.36 -10.67 12.36
CA ARG A 100 6.98 -11.10 12.62
C ARG A 100 6.78 -11.18 14.13
N THR A 101 6.04 -10.24 14.68
CA THR A 101 5.55 -10.32 16.06
C THR A 101 4.33 -11.23 16.11
N ALA A 102 4.37 -12.25 16.99
CA ALA A 102 3.16 -12.99 17.33
C ALA A 102 2.24 -12.08 18.16
N GLY A 103 0.95 -12.08 17.84
CA GLY A 103 -0.10 -11.65 18.75
C GLY A 103 -0.46 -12.78 19.70
#